data_AF-A0A423FG86-F1
#
_entry.id   AF-A0A423FG86-F1
#
_cell.length_a   1.000
_cell.length_b   1.000
_cell.length_c   1.000
_cell.angle_alpha   90.00
_cell.angle_beta   90.00
_cell.angle_gamma   90.00
#
_symmetry.space_group_name_H-M   'P 1'
#
loop_
_entity.id
_entity.type
_entity.pdbx_description
1 polymer ?
#
loop_
_entity_poly.entity_id
_entity_poly.type
_entity_poly.pdbx_seq_one_letter_code
_entity_poly.pdbx_strand_id
1 'polypeptide(L)'
;MSISHEELKKIIVDNVKAVFEKTGQGVFLSSIGLLLAKNCPQFKELLAGRKLADFIRKELSGEIDIISHTSDPLIKVVVPHNDDVGINVGSVEPEVSDIGIGLPRYSRAVWSAFSKEVRAGFLRVIKLSQNTYFRDIPSSSGIPEGFYLVDNAPAEGAPKSSESTHQRIQTWLDKNKIELELVLAGKDSVDSERGKPLSLLERIVSALPEADLKRIQLPLDVVERLLREF
;
A
#
# COMPACT_ATOMS: atom_id res chain seq x y z
N MET A 1 -5.04 -29.75 -12.64
CA MET A 1 -3.90 -30.17 -13.49
C MET A 1 -2.64 -29.87 -12.69
N SER A 2 -1.83 -30.88 -12.41
CA SER A 2 -0.58 -30.68 -11.67
C SER A 2 0.47 -30.19 -12.65
N ILE A 3 1.04 -29.02 -12.39
CA ILE A 3 2.08 -28.42 -13.23
C ILE A 3 3.42 -28.97 -12.76
N SER A 4 4.23 -29.45 -13.68
CA SER A 4 5.58 -29.94 -13.42
C SER A 4 6.58 -28.81 -13.18
N HIS A 5 7.74 -29.16 -12.64
CA HIS A 5 8.81 -28.21 -12.37
C HIS A 5 9.35 -27.55 -13.66
N GLU A 6 9.44 -28.33 -14.75
CA GLU A 6 9.88 -27.85 -16.06
C GLU A 6 8.86 -26.94 -16.73
N GLU A 7 7.56 -27.23 -16.56
CA GLU A 7 6.50 -26.33 -17.05
C GLU A 7 6.52 -24.99 -16.31
N LEU A 8 6.80 -24.98 -15.00
CA LEU A 8 6.95 -23.73 -14.25
C LEU A 8 8.10 -22.88 -14.81
N LYS A 9 9.26 -23.49 -15.03
CA LYS A 9 10.43 -22.83 -15.64
C LYS A 9 10.07 -22.20 -16.98
N LYS A 10 9.44 -22.99 -17.84
CA LYS A 10 8.99 -22.55 -19.17
C LYS A 10 8.01 -21.38 -19.09
N ILE A 11 7.01 -21.42 -18.20
CA ILE A 11 6.06 -20.32 -18.01
C ILE A 11 6.77 -19.01 -17.64
N ILE A 12 7.76 -19.08 -16.75
CA ILE A 12 8.52 -17.90 -16.32
C ILE A 12 9.31 -17.33 -17.51
N VAL A 13 10.08 -18.18 -18.20
CA VAL A 13 10.93 -17.75 -19.32
C VAL A 13 10.10 -17.22 -20.49
N ASP A 14 9.06 -17.94 -20.90
CA ASP A 14 8.16 -17.55 -22.00
C ASP A 14 7.48 -16.22 -21.69
N ASN A 15 7.06 -16.00 -20.44
CA ASN A 15 6.44 -14.73 -20.06
C ASN A 15 7.43 -13.56 -20.08
N VAL A 16 8.65 -13.76 -19.55
CA VAL A 16 9.68 -12.72 -19.54
C VAL A 16 10.08 -12.36 -20.97
N LYS A 17 10.34 -13.37 -21.82
CA LYS A 17 10.67 -13.16 -23.24
C LYS A 17 9.54 -12.47 -24.00
N ALA A 18 8.30 -12.92 -23.85
CA ALA A 18 7.16 -12.33 -24.55
C ALA A 18 6.90 -10.87 -24.15
N VAL A 19 7.06 -10.52 -22.86
CA VAL A 19 6.94 -9.12 -22.44
C VAL A 19 8.10 -8.31 -23.00
N PHE A 20 9.33 -8.80 -22.86
CA PHE A 20 10.53 -8.11 -23.33
C PHE A 20 10.54 -7.87 -24.84
N GLU A 21 10.15 -8.86 -25.65
CA GLU A 21 10.02 -8.73 -27.11
C GLU A 21 8.96 -7.69 -27.50
N LYS A 22 7.89 -7.58 -26.72
CA LYS A 22 6.78 -6.67 -27.00
C LYS A 22 7.08 -5.23 -26.59
N THR A 23 7.73 -5.02 -25.45
CA THR A 23 7.92 -3.70 -24.84
C THR A 23 9.36 -3.20 -24.88
N GLY A 24 10.33 -4.07 -25.15
CA GLY A 24 11.76 -3.79 -24.99
C GLY A 24 12.20 -3.68 -23.53
N GLN A 25 11.33 -4.06 -22.58
CA GLN A 25 11.48 -3.75 -21.16
C GLN A 25 11.46 -5.01 -20.29
N GLY A 26 12.20 -4.96 -19.18
CA GLY A 26 12.21 -6.02 -18.18
C GLY A 26 10.89 -6.15 -17.43
N VAL A 27 10.69 -7.28 -16.74
CA VAL A 27 9.48 -7.57 -15.98
C VAL A 27 9.76 -7.47 -14.49
N PHE A 28 8.90 -6.79 -13.73
CA PHE A 28 9.02 -6.79 -12.27
C PHE A 28 8.88 -8.21 -11.71
N LEU A 29 9.79 -8.59 -10.81
CA LEU A 29 9.76 -9.90 -10.16
C LEU A 29 8.46 -10.14 -9.38
N SER A 30 7.90 -9.08 -8.78
CA SER A 30 6.60 -9.12 -8.09
C SER A 30 5.45 -9.48 -9.03
N SER A 31 5.46 -8.95 -10.26
CA SER A 31 4.46 -9.26 -11.30
C SER A 31 4.53 -10.72 -11.74
N ILE A 32 5.74 -11.30 -11.84
CA ILE A 32 5.90 -12.74 -12.09
C ILE A 32 5.30 -13.54 -10.94
N GLY A 33 5.57 -13.15 -9.69
CA GLY A 33 4.96 -13.79 -8.51
C GLY A 33 3.43 -13.75 -8.52
N LEU A 34 2.83 -12.62 -8.91
CA LEU A 34 1.37 -12.48 -9.05
C LEU A 34 0.80 -13.33 -10.19
N LEU A 35 1.47 -13.36 -11.34
CA LEU A 35 1.10 -14.19 -12.48
C LEU A 35 1.10 -15.67 -12.11
N LEU A 36 2.15 -16.13 -11.43
CA LEU A 36 2.26 -17.51 -10.96
C LEU A 36 1.20 -17.84 -9.91
N ALA A 37 0.91 -16.93 -8.98
CA ALA A 37 -0.16 -17.13 -8.00
C ALA A 37 -1.54 -17.27 -8.66
N LYS A 38 -1.78 -16.55 -9.77
CA LYS A 38 -3.04 -16.60 -10.52
C LYS A 38 -3.17 -17.86 -11.38
N ASN A 39 -2.12 -18.24 -12.09
CA ASN A 39 -2.16 -19.30 -13.11
C ASN A 39 -1.68 -20.66 -12.58
N CYS A 40 -0.89 -20.67 -11.52
CA CYS A 40 -0.22 -21.86 -10.97
C CYS A 40 -0.32 -21.88 -9.44
N PRO A 41 -1.49 -22.14 -8.82
CA PRO A 41 -1.67 -22.04 -7.36
C PRO A 41 -0.64 -22.82 -6.53
N GLN A 42 -0.17 -23.95 -7.07
CA GLN A 42 0.83 -24.84 -6.47
C GLN A 42 2.30 -24.42 -6.71
N PHE A 43 2.57 -23.26 -7.32
CA PHE A 43 3.95 -22.83 -7.63
C PHE A 43 4.83 -22.73 -6.37
N LYS A 44 4.25 -22.37 -5.22
CA LYS A 44 5.00 -22.30 -3.95
C LYS A 44 5.55 -23.65 -3.50
N GLU A 45 4.81 -24.72 -3.75
CA GLU A 45 5.26 -26.09 -3.46
C GLU A 45 6.41 -26.47 -4.41
N LEU A 46 6.28 -26.12 -5.69
CA LEU A 46 7.31 -26.35 -6.70
C LEU A 46 8.61 -25.55 -6.44
N LEU A 47 8.53 -24.41 -5.76
CA LEU A 47 9.70 -23.66 -5.28
C LEU A 47 10.40 -24.35 -4.10
N ALA A 48 9.78 -25.34 -3.46
CA ALA A 48 10.31 -26.07 -2.31
C ALA A 48 10.73 -25.14 -1.15
N GLY A 49 9.92 -24.11 -0.87
CA GLY A 49 10.18 -23.12 0.18
C GLY A 49 11.23 -22.06 -0.15
N ARG A 50 11.82 -22.08 -1.35
CA ARG A 50 12.74 -21.04 -1.83
C ARG A 50 11.99 -19.78 -2.24
N LYS A 51 12.64 -18.61 -2.14
CA LYS A 51 12.13 -17.37 -2.75
C LYS A 51 12.22 -17.47 -4.28
N LEU A 52 11.27 -16.84 -4.99
CA LEU A 52 11.26 -16.83 -6.46
C LEU A 52 12.56 -16.25 -7.04
N ALA A 53 13.14 -15.22 -6.43
CA ALA A 53 14.43 -14.66 -6.84
C ALA A 53 15.55 -15.71 -6.79
N ASP A 54 15.61 -16.48 -5.71
CA ASP A 54 16.67 -17.48 -5.49
C ASP A 54 16.48 -18.68 -6.42
N PHE A 55 15.22 -19.03 -6.71
CA PHE A 55 14.88 -20.03 -7.71
C PHE A 55 15.38 -19.62 -9.10
N ILE A 56 15.06 -18.42 -9.55
CA ILE A 56 15.49 -17.90 -10.86
C ILE A 56 17.02 -17.86 -10.95
N ARG A 57 17.71 -17.30 -9.94
CA ARG A 57 19.19 -17.23 -9.95
C ARG A 57 19.87 -18.59 -10.02
N LYS A 58 19.25 -19.63 -9.45
CA LYS A 58 19.87 -20.96 -9.39
C LYS A 58 19.53 -21.82 -10.61
N GLU A 59 18.30 -21.74 -11.08
CA GLU A 59 17.75 -22.70 -12.04
C GLU A 59 17.59 -22.10 -13.45
N LEU A 60 17.56 -20.77 -13.58
CA LEU A 60 17.25 -20.05 -14.81
C LEU A 60 18.30 -18.99 -15.17
N SER A 61 19.46 -18.99 -14.51
CA SER A 61 20.52 -17.99 -14.74
C SER A 61 21.12 -17.99 -16.14
N GLY A 62 20.95 -19.08 -16.91
CA GLY A 62 21.36 -19.14 -18.32
C GLY A 62 20.31 -18.61 -19.30
N GLU A 63 19.10 -18.28 -18.82
CA GLU A 63 17.98 -17.87 -19.68
C GLU A 63 17.43 -16.49 -19.31
N ILE A 64 17.53 -16.11 -18.03
CA ILE A 64 17.06 -14.82 -17.51
C ILE A 64 17.99 -14.29 -16.42
N ASP A 65 18.15 -12.97 -16.40
CA ASP A 65 18.91 -12.24 -15.39
C ASP A 65 17.99 -11.44 -14.46
N ILE A 66 18.41 -11.30 -13.19
CA ILE A 66 17.75 -10.43 -12.21
C ILE A 66 18.63 -9.21 -11.96
N ILE A 67 18.12 -8.04 -12.33
CA ILE A 67 18.74 -6.74 -12.07
C ILE A 67 17.98 -5.97 -11.00
N SER A 68 18.65 -5.02 -10.37
CA SER A 68 18.01 -4.10 -9.41
C SER A 68 17.62 -2.83 -10.14
N HIS A 69 16.48 -2.25 -9.79
CA HIS A 69 16.06 -0.96 -10.34
C HIS A 69 17.04 0.14 -9.91
N THR A 70 17.28 1.10 -10.80
CA THR A 70 18.19 2.25 -10.63
C THR A 70 17.76 3.16 -9.46
N SER A 71 16.49 3.55 -9.43
CA SER A 71 15.91 4.43 -8.40
C SER A 71 15.67 3.77 -7.04
N ASP A 72 15.40 2.46 -6.98
CA ASP A 72 15.17 1.72 -5.74
C ASP A 72 15.74 0.29 -5.83
N PRO A 73 16.87 0.00 -5.15
CA PRO A 73 17.49 -1.32 -5.15
C PRO A 73 16.60 -2.46 -4.62
N LEU A 74 15.52 -2.15 -3.89
CA LEU A 74 14.56 -3.15 -3.41
C LEU A 74 13.70 -3.70 -4.56
N ILE A 75 13.49 -2.91 -5.60
CA ILE A 75 12.74 -3.33 -6.79
C ILE A 75 13.65 -4.19 -7.66
N LYS A 76 13.21 -5.43 -7.93
CA LYS A 76 13.93 -6.38 -8.77
C LYS A 76 13.20 -6.56 -10.10
N VAL A 77 13.97 -6.50 -11.18
CA VAL A 77 13.50 -6.65 -12.56
C VAL A 77 14.16 -7.88 -13.16
N VAL A 78 13.41 -8.62 -13.96
CA VAL A 78 13.84 -9.84 -14.65
C VAL A 78 13.87 -9.57 -16.15
N VAL A 79 14.98 -9.89 -16.81
CA VAL A 79 15.19 -9.70 -18.25
C VAL A 79 15.68 -11.01 -18.88
N PRO A 80 15.47 -11.25 -20.19
CA PRO A 80 16.14 -12.35 -20.88
C PRO A 80 17.65 -12.24 -20.76
N HIS A 81 18.32 -13.37 -20.55
CA HIS A 81 19.78 -13.46 -20.62
C HIS A 81 20.21 -13.19 -22.07
N ASN A 82 21.20 -12.32 -22.25
CA ASN A 82 21.66 -11.94 -23.58
C ASN A 82 23.19 -11.91 -23.59
N ASP A 83 23.82 -12.90 -24.24
CA ASP A 83 25.28 -13.04 -24.31
C ASP A 83 25.97 -11.92 -25.10
N ASP A 84 25.23 -11.24 -25.99
CA ASP A 84 25.80 -10.31 -26.98
C ASP A 84 25.51 -8.82 -26.71
N VAL A 85 24.75 -8.51 -25.67
CA VAL A 85 24.41 -7.12 -25.35
C VAL A 85 24.91 -6.85 -23.95
N GLY A 86 25.96 -6.03 -23.86
CA GLY A 86 26.27 -5.29 -22.65
C GLY A 86 25.06 -4.41 -22.35
N ILE A 87 24.04 -5.00 -21.71
CA ILE A 87 22.82 -4.32 -21.31
C ILE A 87 23.29 -3.22 -20.37
N ASN A 88 23.32 -2.01 -20.90
CA ASN A 88 23.58 -0.82 -20.12
C ASN A 88 22.41 -0.78 -19.13
N VAL A 89 22.66 -1.20 -17.89
CA VAL A 89 21.65 -1.45 -16.85
C VAL A 89 20.78 -0.21 -16.60
N GLY A 90 21.23 0.97 -17.03
CA GLY A 90 20.47 2.23 -16.99
C GLY A 90 19.52 2.49 -18.17
N SER A 91 19.43 1.63 -19.19
CA SER A 91 18.53 1.83 -20.35
C SER A 91 17.48 0.75 -20.54
N VAL A 92 17.60 -0.39 -19.83
CA VAL A 92 16.51 -1.36 -19.68
C VAL A 92 15.83 -1.08 -18.34
N GLU A 93 15.45 0.17 -18.14
CA GLU A 93 14.38 0.43 -17.20
C GLU A 93 13.14 -0.16 -17.86
N PRO A 94 12.39 -1.04 -17.18
CA PRO A 94 10.98 -1.04 -17.49
C PRO A 94 10.56 0.42 -17.39
N GLU A 95 10.00 0.99 -18.47
CA GLU A 95 9.05 2.05 -18.21
C GLU A 95 8.16 1.40 -17.17
N VAL A 96 8.14 2.01 -16.00
CA VAL A 96 6.95 2.01 -15.20
C VAL A 96 5.92 2.57 -16.16
N SER A 97 5.38 1.70 -17.02
CA SER A 97 4.45 2.00 -18.08
C SER A 97 3.20 2.23 -17.30
N ASP A 98 3.12 3.43 -16.70
CA ASP A 98 2.25 3.84 -15.60
C ASP A 98 1.39 2.66 -15.19
N ILE A 99 1.95 1.71 -14.42
CA ILE A 99 1.21 0.55 -13.93
C ILE A 99 0.27 1.10 -12.86
N GLY A 100 -0.73 1.85 -13.32
CA GLY A 100 -1.23 3.06 -12.68
C GLY A 100 -0.10 4.03 -12.29
N ILE A 101 -0.29 5.32 -12.53
CA ILE A 101 0.12 6.26 -11.47
C ILE A 101 -0.62 5.75 -10.24
N GLY A 102 0.07 5.00 -9.38
CA GLY A 102 -0.56 4.31 -8.27
C GLY A 102 -1.37 5.33 -7.51
N LEU A 103 -2.70 5.15 -7.51
CA LEU A 103 -3.61 6.13 -6.92
C LEU A 103 -3.05 6.53 -5.55
N PRO A 104 -2.95 7.84 -5.23
CA PRO A 104 -2.43 8.30 -3.96
C PRO A 104 -3.03 7.48 -2.83
N ARG A 105 -2.17 6.90 -2.00
CA ARG A 105 -2.64 6.02 -0.94
C ARG A 105 -3.25 6.87 0.15
N TYR A 106 -4.57 7.03 0.13
CA TYR A 106 -5.31 7.76 1.15
C TYR A 106 -5.31 7.02 2.49
N SER A 107 -5.48 7.78 3.58
CA SER A 107 -5.70 7.20 4.90
C SER A 107 -6.95 6.30 4.89
N ARG A 108 -6.96 5.25 5.72
CA ARG A 108 -8.07 4.28 5.75
C ARG A 108 -9.41 4.93 6.05
N ALA A 109 -9.42 5.94 6.92
CA ALA A 109 -10.61 6.69 7.28
C ALA A 109 -11.13 7.53 6.12
N VAL A 110 -10.26 8.24 5.41
CA VAL A 110 -10.63 8.98 4.19
C VAL A 110 -11.18 8.01 3.16
N TRP A 111 -10.43 6.96 2.78
CA TRP A 111 -10.90 5.99 1.80
C TRP A 111 -12.26 5.38 2.15
N SER A 112 -12.46 5.01 3.42
CA SER A 112 -13.72 4.46 3.92
C SER A 112 -14.87 5.45 3.83
N ALA A 113 -14.61 6.75 4.05
CA ALA A 113 -15.63 7.78 4.01
C ALA A 113 -16.24 7.94 2.61
N PHE A 114 -15.46 7.71 1.54
CA PHE A 114 -15.88 7.85 0.14
C PHE A 114 -16.20 6.53 -0.56
N SER A 115 -15.96 5.38 0.08
CA SER A 115 -16.27 4.06 -0.47
C SER A 115 -17.50 3.40 0.15
N LYS A 116 -17.84 3.75 1.40
CA LYS A 116 -19.00 3.19 2.09
C LYS A 116 -20.27 3.96 1.77
N GLU A 117 -21.38 3.26 1.71
CA GLU A 117 -22.69 3.87 1.52
C GLU A 117 -23.09 4.67 2.78
N VAL A 118 -23.89 5.72 2.59
CA VAL A 118 -24.48 6.51 3.68
C VAL A 118 -25.97 6.19 3.74
N ARG A 119 -26.47 5.92 4.95
CA ARG A 119 -27.89 5.62 5.15
C ARG A 119 -28.75 6.86 4.87
N ALA A 120 -29.96 6.64 4.35
CA ALA A 120 -30.94 7.70 4.19
C ALA A 120 -31.20 8.43 5.52
N GLY A 121 -31.24 9.77 5.46
CA GLY A 121 -31.40 10.62 6.65
C GLY A 121 -30.11 10.90 7.44
N PHE A 122 -28.95 10.45 6.96
CA PHE A 122 -27.65 10.74 7.56
C PHE A 122 -26.74 11.51 6.59
N LEU A 123 -25.82 12.29 7.17
CA LEU A 123 -24.73 12.98 6.49
C LEU A 123 -23.41 12.42 7.01
N ARG A 124 -22.45 12.20 6.11
CA ARG A 124 -21.11 11.78 6.51
C ARG A 124 -20.23 12.98 6.74
N VAL A 125 -19.57 13.02 7.89
CA VAL A 125 -18.59 14.04 8.25
C VAL A 125 -17.24 13.42 8.57
N ILE A 126 -16.15 14.09 8.23
CA ILE A 126 -14.77 13.63 8.45
C ILE A 126 -13.97 14.69 9.20
N LYS A 127 -13.19 14.26 10.19
CA LYS A 127 -12.24 15.13 10.91
C LYS A 127 -10.83 14.83 10.40
N LEU A 128 -10.21 15.84 9.80
CA LEU A 128 -8.82 15.80 9.34
C LEU A 128 -7.93 16.38 10.45
N SER A 129 -7.52 15.53 11.38
CA SER A 129 -6.57 15.86 12.45
C SER A 129 -5.55 14.73 12.57
N GLN A 130 -4.58 14.84 13.50
CA GLN A 130 -3.60 13.77 13.77
C GLN A 130 -4.23 12.37 13.94
N ASN A 131 -5.50 12.30 14.38
CA ASN A 131 -6.29 11.09 14.28
C ASN A 131 -7.43 11.32 13.29
N THR A 132 -7.25 10.88 12.04
CA THR A 132 -8.27 11.05 11.00
C THR A 132 -9.36 9.99 11.14
N TYR A 133 -10.62 10.44 11.28
CA TYR A 133 -11.78 9.55 11.35
C TYR A 133 -13.02 10.20 10.74
N PHE A 134 -14.00 9.37 10.38
CA PHE A 134 -15.30 9.82 9.89
C PHE A 134 -16.43 9.24 10.72
N ARG A 135 -17.60 9.89 10.69
CA ARG A 135 -18.84 9.39 11.28
C ARG A 135 -20.04 9.89 10.48
N ASP A 136 -21.14 9.15 10.60
CA ASP A 136 -22.42 9.53 10.02
C ASP A 136 -23.27 10.18 11.11
N ILE A 137 -23.80 11.37 10.85
CA ILE A 137 -24.65 12.15 11.76
C ILE A 137 -26.05 12.33 11.15
N PRO A 138 -27.13 12.47 11.93
CA PRO A 138 -28.45 12.76 11.39
C PRO A 138 -28.43 14.04 10.55
N SER A 139 -29.14 14.06 9.42
CA SER A 139 -29.16 15.21 8.51
C SER A 139 -29.77 16.49 9.12
N SER A 140 -30.58 16.33 10.17
CA SER A 140 -31.12 17.43 10.98
C SER A 140 -30.11 18.02 11.96
N SER A 141 -28.98 17.36 12.19
CA SER A 141 -27.93 17.83 13.09
C SER A 141 -26.99 18.79 12.34
N GLY A 142 -26.56 19.85 13.03
CA GLY A 142 -25.50 20.73 12.51
C GLY A 142 -24.17 19.98 12.36
N ILE A 143 -23.32 20.42 11.42
CA ILE A 143 -21.98 19.88 11.26
C ILE A 143 -21.15 20.28 12.49
N PRO A 144 -20.57 19.31 13.24
CA PRO A 144 -19.75 19.62 14.41
C PRO A 144 -18.50 20.43 14.05
N GLU A 145 -18.02 21.26 14.98
CA GLU A 145 -16.81 22.06 14.78
C GLU A 145 -15.57 21.19 14.47
N GLY A 146 -14.75 21.64 13.50
CA GLY A 146 -13.55 20.93 13.07
C GLY A 146 -13.82 19.69 12.20
N PHE A 147 -15.06 19.48 11.75
CA PHE A 147 -15.40 18.45 10.76
C PHE A 147 -15.71 19.06 9.40
N TYR A 148 -15.42 18.28 8.36
CA TYR A 148 -15.79 18.56 6.98
C TYR A 148 -16.92 17.64 6.54
N LEU A 149 -17.88 18.18 5.79
CA LEU A 149 -18.94 17.39 5.19
C LEU A 149 -18.41 16.61 3.98
N VAL A 150 -18.73 15.32 3.89
CA VAL A 150 -18.45 14.46 2.72
C VAL A 150 -19.72 14.38 1.87
N ASP A 151 -19.85 15.31 0.92
CA ASP A 151 -21.07 15.56 0.15
C ASP A 151 -21.26 14.67 -1.09
N ASN A 152 -20.24 13.90 -1.46
CA ASN A 152 -20.24 13.00 -2.61
C ASN A 152 -19.98 11.53 -2.21
N ALA A 153 -20.34 11.16 -0.98
CA ALA A 153 -20.33 9.76 -0.56
C ALA A 153 -21.27 8.92 -1.46
N PRO A 154 -20.92 7.65 -1.76
CA PRO A 154 -21.74 6.82 -2.61
C PRO A 154 -23.12 6.60 -2.00
N ALA A 155 -24.15 6.75 -2.84
CA ALA A 155 -25.48 6.23 -2.54
C ALA A 155 -25.46 4.70 -2.54
N GLU A 156 -26.46 4.10 -1.90
CA GLU A 156 -26.67 2.67 -1.87
C GLU A 156 -26.72 2.07 -3.28
N GLY A 157 -25.89 1.07 -3.56
CA GLY A 157 -25.81 0.42 -4.88
C GLY A 157 -24.88 1.09 -5.91
N ALA A 158 -24.13 2.13 -5.55
CA ALA A 158 -23.17 2.76 -6.46
C ALA A 158 -21.99 1.81 -6.82
N PRO A 159 -21.43 1.91 -8.03
CA PRO A 159 -20.30 1.09 -8.45
C PRO A 159 -19.05 1.34 -7.58
N LYS A 160 -18.49 0.24 -7.06
CA LYS A 160 -17.32 0.21 -6.17
C LYS A 160 -16.03 0.04 -6.97
N SER A 161 -15.67 1.05 -7.78
CA SER A 161 -14.34 1.12 -8.40
C SER A 161 -13.40 1.97 -7.53
N SER A 162 -12.12 1.59 -7.50
CA SER A 162 -11.06 2.37 -6.87
C SER A 162 -10.89 3.73 -7.55
N GLU A 163 -11.04 3.80 -8.88
CA GLU A 163 -10.91 5.04 -9.66
C GLU A 163 -12.03 6.02 -9.33
N SER A 164 -13.27 5.53 -9.24
CA SER A 164 -14.42 6.37 -8.90
C SER A 164 -14.32 6.90 -7.47
N THR A 165 -13.80 6.10 -6.54
CA THR A 165 -13.53 6.54 -5.16
C THR A 165 -12.46 7.62 -5.13
N HIS A 166 -11.35 7.41 -5.84
CA HIS A 166 -10.28 8.40 -5.94
C HIS A 166 -10.78 9.72 -6.54
N GLN A 167 -11.55 9.68 -7.62
CA GLN A 167 -12.09 10.87 -8.27
C GLN A 167 -12.99 11.67 -7.32
N ARG A 168 -13.85 10.99 -6.54
CA ARG A 168 -14.68 11.64 -5.50
C ARG A 168 -13.82 12.33 -4.44
N ILE A 169 -12.75 11.68 -3.98
CA ILE A 169 -11.83 12.28 -3.00
C ILE A 169 -11.18 13.53 -3.60
N GLN A 170 -10.66 13.47 -4.82
CA GLN A 170 -10.04 14.62 -5.50
C GLN A 170 -11.01 15.80 -5.63
N THR A 171 -12.21 15.57 -6.18
CA THR A 171 -13.24 16.62 -6.30
C THR A 171 -13.60 17.25 -4.96
N TRP A 172 -13.65 16.45 -3.89
CA TRP A 172 -13.93 16.93 -2.56
C TRP A 172 -12.78 17.75 -1.97
N LEU A 173 -11.52 17.33 -2.17
CA LEU A 173 -10.34 18.09 -1.76
C LEU A 173 -10.31 19.46 -2.44
N ASP A 174 -10.52 19.49 -3.76
CA ASP A 174 -10.53 20.71 -4.56
C ASP A 174 -11.62 21.68 -4.10
N LYS A 175 -12.83 21.16 -3.89
CA LYS A 175 -13.99 21.96 -3.45
C LYS A 175 -13.75 22.60 -2.08
N ASN A 176 -13.13 21.87 -1.15
CA ASN A 176 -12.90 22.32 0.21
C ASN A 176 -11.53 23.01 0.39
N LYS A 177 -10.72 23.11 -0.67
CA LYS A 177 -9.34 23.63 -0.65
C LYS A 177 -8.46 22.93 0.39
N ILE A 178 -8.61 21.61 0.48
CA ILE A 178 -7.84 20.77 1.40
C ILE A 178 -6.60 20.26 0.68
N GLU A 179 -5.44 20.45 1.30
CA GLU A 179 -4.18 19.94 0.75
C GLU A 179 -4.17 18.40 0.73
N LEU A 180 -3.73 17.82 -0.39
CA LEU A 180 -3.67 16.37 -0.59
C LEU A 180 -2.90 15.67 0.54
N GLU A 181 -1.84 16.29 1.04
CA GLU A 181 -0.99 15.70 2.08
C GLU A 181 -1.74 15.36 3.36
N LEU A 182 -2.78 16.13 3.72
CA LEU A 182 -3.56 15.92 4.95
C LEU A 182 -4.39 14.63 4.92
N VAL A 183 -4.59 14.03 3.74
CA VAL A 183 -5.41 12.84 3.56
C VAL A 183 -4.63 11.60 3.14
N LEU A 184 -3.31 11.71 2.93
CA LEU A 184 -2.47 10.58 2.57
C LEU A 184 -2.18 9.67 3.78
N ALA A 185 -2.06 8.37 3.52
CA ALA A 185 -1.63 7.39 4.51
C ALA A 185 -0.15 7.60 4.84
N GLY A 186 0.20 7.57 6.13
CA GLY A 186 1.59 7.64 6.60
C GLY A 186 2.07 9.04 7.01
N LYS A 187 1.24 10.09 6.92
CA LYS A 187 1.60 11.41 7.48
C LYS A 187 1.62 11.41 9.02
N ASP A 188 0.88 10.49 9.66
CA ASP A 188 0.93 10.27 11.12
C ASP A 188 2.31 9.80 11.63
N SER A 189 3.26 9.51 10.72
CA SER A 189 4.60 9.01 11.07
C SER A 189 5.74 9.99 10.78
N VAL A 190 5.51 11.16 10.18
CA VAL A 190 6.63 12.01 9.68
C VAL A 190 7.08 13.09 10.68
N ASP A 191 6.25 13.50 11.64
CA ASP A 191 6.69 14.40 12.73
C ASP A 191 7.16 13.67 14.00
N SER A 192 7.29 12.34 13.94
CA SER A 192 7.99 11.57 14.96
C SER A 192 9.40 11.28 14.48
N GLU A 193 10.33 12.22 14.69
CA GLU A 193 11.75 11.91 14.62
C GLU A 193 12.02 10.68 15.51
N ARG A 194 12.41 9.56 14.88
CA ARG A 194 12.70 8.23 15.45
C ARG A 194 11.51 7.28 15.60
N GLY A 195 10.92 6.87 14.48
CA GLY A 195 10.86 5.45 14.05
C GLY A 195 10.48 4.33 15.04
N LYS A 196 9.86 4.63 16.17
CA LYS A 196 9.23 3.67 17.08
C LYS A 196 7.77 4.09 17.26
N PRO A 197 6.80 3.18 17.08
CA PRO A 197 5.44 3.46 17.50
C PRO A 197 5.48 3.81 19.00
N LEU A 198 4.95 4.97 19.37
CA LEU A 198 4.84 5.36 20.77
C LEU A 198 4.11 4.24 21.51
N SER A 199 4.77 3.72 22.54
CA SER A 199 4.22 2.73 23.46
C SER A 199 2.90 3.24 24.04
N LEU A 200 2.03 2.33 24.45
CA LEU A 200 0.76 2.70 25.06
C LEU A 200 0.96 3.64 26.26
N LEU A 201 2.04 3.45 27.03
CA LEU A 201 2.42 4.34 28.12
C LEU A 201 2.71 5.77 27.64
N GLU A 202 3.53 5.93 26.60
CA GLU A 202 3.85 7.26 26.06
C GLU A 202 2.60 7.98 25.56
N ARG A 203 1.64 7.24 24.98
CA ARG A 203 0.33 7.79 24.59
C ARG A 203 -0.45 8.27 25.80
N ILE A 204 -0.53 7.47 26.87
CA ILE A 204 -1.21 7.85 28.12
C ILE A 204 -0.55 9.09 28.74
N VAL A 205 0.79 9.14 28.79
CA VAL A 205 1.52 10.28 29.36
C VAL A 205 1.30 11.55 28.53
N SER A 206 1.32 11.44 27.20
CA SER A 206 1.10 12.58 26.30
C SER A 206 -0.34 13.13 26.33
N ALA A 207 -1.31 12.30 26.71
CA ALA A 207 -2.72 12.67 26.79
C ALA A 207 -3.12 13.32 28.12
N LEU A 208 -2.27 13.23 29.14
CA LEU A 208 -2.57 13.70 30.50
C LEU A 208 -1.93 15.08 30.77
N PRO A 209 -2.68 16.02 31.37
CA PRO A 209 -2.11 17.28 31.86
C PRO A 209 -1.03 17.04 32.94
N GLU A 210 -0.05 17.94 33.02
CA GLU A 210 1.08 17.83 33.96
C GLU A 210 0.64 17.76 35.43
N ALA A 211 -0.50 18.40 35.77
CA ALA A 211 -1.08 18.34 37.10
C ALA A 211 -1.58 16.94 37.47
N ASP A 212 -2.10 16.18 36.51
CA ASP A 212 -2.61 14.82 36.71
C ASP A 212 -1.46 13.82 36.76
N LEU A 213 -0.42 14.01 35.94
CA LEU A 213 0.79 13.18 35.95
C LEU A 213 1.47 13.15 37.33
N LYS A 214 1.44 14.26 38.08
CA LYS A 214 2.03 14.34 39.44
C LYS A 214 1.26 13.53 40.49
N ARG A 215 0.00 13.18 40.23
CA ARG A 215 -0.89 12.52 41.20
C ARG A 215 -1.02 11.02 40.93
N ILE A 216 -0.72 10.59 39.70
CA ILE A 216 -0.83 9.20 39.30
C ILE A 216 0.42 8.45 39.74
N GLN A 217 0.23 7.41 40.55
CA GLN A 217 1.28 6.46 40.90
C GLN A 217 0.99 5.15 40.17
N LEU A 218 1.90 4.74 39.28
CA LEU A 218 1.83 3.45 38.61
C LEU A 218 2.88 2.50 39.20
N PRO A 219 2.48 1.31 39.64
CA PRO A 219 3.40 0.25 39.99
C PRO A 219 4.36 -0.09 38.83
N LEU A 220 5.61 -0.39 39.16
CA LEU A 220 6.68 -0.56 38.16
C LEU A 220 6.43 -1.72 37.20
N ASP A 221 5.79 -2.79 37.67
CA ASP A 221 5.36 -3.95 36.88
C ASP A 221 4.32 -3.58 35.82
N VAL A 222 3.40 -2.66 36.15
CA VAL A 222 2.42 -2.13 35.20
C VAL A 222 3.09 -1.27 34.13
N VAL A 223 4.05 -0.43 34.55
CA VAL A 223 4.85 0.40 33.62
C VAL A 223 5.64 -0.48 32.65
N GLU A 224 6.30 -1.51 33.15
CA GLU A 224 7.06 -2.45 32.32
C GLU A 224 6.17 -3.19 31.31
N ARG A 225 4.98 -3.61 31.74
CA ARG A 225 4.00 -4.26 30.87
C ARG A 225 3.50 -3.34 29.75
N LEU A 226 3.18 -2.08 30.09
CA LEU A 226 2.73 -1.07 29.13
C LEU A 226 3.81 -0.63 28.13
N LEU A 227 5.10 -0.80 28.49
CA LEU A 227 6.23 -0.55 27.60
C LEU A 227 6.54 -1.71 26.64
N ARG A 228 6.17 -2.95 27.01
CA ARG A 228 6.59 -4.17 26.26
C ARG A 228 5.47 -4.84 25.46
N GLU A 229 4.22 -4.80 25.92
CA GLU A 229 3.13 -5.60 25.33
C GLU A 229 2.32 -4.87 24.24
N PHE A 230 2.59 -3.58 23.96
CA PHE A 230 1.81 -2.78 23.00
C PHE A 230 2.66 -1.80 22.17
#